data_AF-A0A0F8XI84-F1
#
_entry.id   AF-A0A0F8XI84-F1
#
_cell.length_a   1.000
_cell.length_b   1.000
_cell.length_c   1.000
_cell.angle_alpha   90.00
_cell.angle_beta   90.00
_cell.angle_gamma   90.00
#
_symmetry.space_group_name_H-M   'P 1'
#
loop_
_entity.id
_entity.type
_entity.pdbx_description
1 polymer ?
#
loop_
_entity_poly.entity_id
_entity_poly.type
_entity_poly.pdbx_seq_one_letter_code
_entity_poly.pdbx_strand_id
1 'polypeptide(L)'
;MKINSEEIKNNFFNFFVQKQFQMNIYNFFTVSISAVALMFNLSSCQADRQDKSKAETKQLPNIILIVADDLGYNDLGACGNREIITPNLDRLANDGVRFSNFYVTCSVCTPSRGSLLTGRYPQQNGTYELFRNNRINDGHVYGDYEYRTSPEMILGMDVREVHFPQLLQQAGYKNGIFGKWDLGQLKRFLPLQRGFDQYYGFSNTGIDYYTHERYYV
;
A
#
# COMPACT_ATOMS: atom_id res chain seq x y z
N MET A 1 24.53 81.46 2.32
CA MET A 1 25.55 80.81 3.19
C MET A 1 25.53 79.32 2.86
N LYS A 2 26.52 78.81 2.12
CA LYS A 2 26.60 77.40 1.71
C LYS A 2 27.12 76.60 2.90
N ILE A 3 26.33 75.66 3.42
CA ILE A 3 26.80 74.72 4.44
C ILE A 3 27.47 73.55 3.71
N ASN A 4 28.73 73.31 4.03
CA ASN A 4 29.62 72.39 3.33
C ASN A 4 29.35 70.95 3.79
N SER A 5 28.96 70.07 2.86
CA SER A 5 28.50 68.70 3.16
C SER A 5 29.57 67.76 3.73
N GLU A 6 30.85 68.13 3.64
CA GLU A 6 31.95 67.34 4.21
C GLU A 6 32.11 67.51 5.72
N GLU A 7 31.75 68.68 6.27
CA GLU A 7 31.88 68.98 7.70
C GLU A 7 30.84 68.21 8.54
N ILE A 8 29.68 67.90 7.94
CA ILE A 8 28.64 67.07 8.56
C ILE A 8 29.04 65.59 8.59
N LYS A 9 29.71 65.09 7.54
CA LYS A 9 30.15 63.69 7.47
C LYS A 9 31.27 63.38 8.48
N ASN A 10 32.22 64.30 8.65
CA ASN A 10 33.33 64.11 9.59
C ASN A 10 32.89 64.17 11.06
N ASN A 11 31.89 65.01 11.40
CA ASN A 11 31.33 65.05 12.75
C ASN A 11 30.47 63.82 13.07
N PHE A 12 29.76 63.25 12.08
CA PHE A 12 28.99 62.02 12.29
C PHE A 12 29.88 60.78 12.46
N PHE A 13 30.98 60.70 11.71
CA PHE A 13 31.92 59.58 11.81
C PHE A 13 32.67 59.59 13.16
N ASN A 14 33.12 60.76 13.62
CA ASN A 14 33.80 60.87 14.92
C ASN A 14 32.87 60.60 16.11
N PHE A 15 31.59 60.96 16.03
CA PHE A 15 30.60 60.62 17.07
C PHE A 15 30.34 59.11 17.16
N PHE A 16 30.34 58.39 16.03
CA PHE A 16 30.16 56.94 16.02
C PHE A 16 31.39 56.20 16.54
N VAL A 17 32.59 56.62 16.16
CA VAL A 17 33.85 55.99 16.59
C VAL A 17 34.12 56.21 18.09
N GLN A 18 33.79 57.38 18.65
CA GLN A 18 33.92 57.61 20.10
C GLN A 18 32.93 56.80 20.95
N LYS A 19 31.71 56.54 20.47
CA LYS A 19 30.74 55.69 21.19
C LYS A 19 31.09 54.21 21.16
N GLN A 20 31.73 53.73 20.09
CA GLN A 20 32.12 52.32 19.96
C GLN A 20 33.32 51.95 20.83
N PHE A 21 34.21 52.91 21.14
CA PHE A 21 35.39 52.65 21.98
C PHE A 21 35.10 52.67 23.49
N GLN A 22 34.10 53.42 23.95
CA GLN A 22 33.70 53.47 25.37
C GLN A 22 32.88 52.24 25.83
N MET A 23 32.21 51.52 24.92
CA MET A 23 31.45 50.30 25.28
C MET A 23 32.31 49.03 25.43
N ASN A 24 33.56 49.03 24.96
CA ASN A 24 34.39 47.81 24.95
C ASN A 24 35.25 47.59 26.20
N ILE A 25 35.30 48.56 27.12
CA ILE A 25 36.13 48.47 28.34
C ILE A 25 35.31 47.97 29.55
N TYR A 26 33.99 48.16 29.57
CA TYR A 26 33.13 47.64 30.65
C TYR A 26 32.68 46.18 30.47
N ASN A 27 32.77 45.62 29.26
CA ASN A 27 32.40 44.22 29.00
C ASN A 27 33.55 43.22 29.19
N PHE A 28 34.80 43.67 29.35
CA PHE A 28 35.93 42.76 29.50
C PHE A 28 36.20 42.32 30.96
N PHE A 29 35.62 43.03 31.94
CA PHE A 29 35.80 42.70 33.36
C PHE A 29 34.61 41.98 34.02
N THR A 30 33.44 41.93 33.38
CA THR A 30 32.25 41.22 33.89
C THR A 30 32.12 39.78 33.38
N VAL A 31 32.87 39.40 32.33
CA VAL A 31 32.83 38.05 31.75
C VAL A 31 33.64 37.02 32.56
N SER A 32 34.57 37.46 33.42
CA SER A 32 35.46 36.52 34.13
C SER A 32 34.93 35.97 35.46
N ILE A 33 33.87 36.56 36.05
CA ILE A 33 33.28 36.04 37.31
C ILE A 33 32.02 35.20 37.05
N SER A 34 31.35 35.39 35.92
CA SER A 34 30.18 34.58 35.54
C SER A 34 30.53 33.18 35.00
N ALA A 35 31.77 32.98 34.53
CA ALA A 35 32.21 31.71 33.95
C ALA A 35 32.50 30.61 34.99
N VAL A 36 32.78 30.96 36.26
CA VAL A 36 33.11 29.96 37.31
C VAL A 36 31.86 29.48 38.05
N ALA A 37 30.82 30.32 38.17
CA ALA A 37 29.54 29.91 38.78
C ALA A 37 28.66 29.04 37.86
N LEU A 38 28.90 29.07 36.55
CA LEU A 38 28.18 28.21 35.59
C LEU A 38 28.76 26.79 35.49
N MET A 39 29.99 26.56 35.96
CA MET A 39 30.62 25.22 35.99
C MET A 39 30.19 24.36 37.19
N PHE A 40 29.62 24.96 38.24
CA PHE A 40 29.17 24.21 39.44
C PHE A 40 27.69 23.80 39.41
N ASN A 41 26.91 24.22 38.41
CA ASN A 41 25.50 23.82 38.26
C ASN A 41 25.26 22.74 37.18
N LEU A 42 26.32 22.12 36.66
CA LEU A 42 26.21 21.02 35.67
C LEU A 42 26.32 19.61 36.29
N SER A 43 26.51 19.48 37.61
CA SER A 43 26.73 18.18 38.27
C SER A 43 25.54 17.67 39.12
N SER A 44 24.33 18.21 38.96
CA SER A 44 23.16 17.74 39.76
C SER A 44 21.88 17.46 38.96
N CYS A 45 22.01 17.15 37.67
CA CYS A 45 20.94 16.49 36.91
C CYS A 45 21.52 15.32 36.10
N GLN A 46 22.28 14.45 36.76
CA GLN A 46 22.36 13.04 36.40
C GLN A 46 21.50 12.27 37.41
N ALA A 47 20.19 12.52 37.35
CA ALA A 47 19.21 11.60 37.90
C ALA A 47 18.57 10.91 36.70
N ASP A 48 18.79 9.61 36.63
CA ASP A 48 18.23 8.67 35.67
C ASP A 48 16.81 9.01 35.22
N ARG A 49 16.70 9.55 34.00
CA ARG A 49 15.52 9.38 33.16
C ARG A 49 15.95 9.38 31.70
N GLN A 50 16.75 8.39 31.33
CA GLN A 50 16.52 7.74 30.04
C GLN A 50 15.22 6.96 30.15
N ASP A 51 14.10 7.67 30.14
CA ASP A 51 12.84 7.08 29.71
C ASP A 51 13.00 6.90 28.20
N LYS A 52 13.72 5.83 27.81
CA LYS A 52 13.57 5.24 26.50
C LYS A 52 12.13 4.76 26.45
N SER A 53 11.20 5.67 26.18
CA SER A 53 9.93 5.29 25.61
C SER A 53 10.33 4.51 24.36
N LYS A 54 10.26 3.18 24.46
CA LYS A 54 10.21 2.31 23.31
C LYS A 54 9.10 2.93 22.49
N ALA A 55 9.44 3.60 21.40
CA ALA A 55 8.46 3.85 20.37
C ALA A 55 7.89 2.48 20.08
N GLU A 56 6.69 2.20 20.58
CA GLU A 56 5.96 1.00 20.24
C GLU A 56 5.86 1.07 18.73
N THR A 57 6.72 0.30 18.05
CA THR A 57 6.60 0.08 16.63
C THR A 57 5.30 -0.67 16.50
N LYS A 58 4.22 0.10 16.30
CA LYS A 58 2.87 -0.44 16.15
C LYS A 58 2.94 -1.37 14.95
N GLN A 59 3.09 -2.67 15.24
CA GLN A 59 3.25 -3.66 14.20
C GLN A 59 1.96 -3.67 13.40
N LEU A 60 2.12 -3.49 12.09
CA LEU A 60 0.99 -3.53 11.18
C LEU A 60 0.40 -4.94 11.23
N PRO A 61 -0.94 -5.07 11.29
CA PRO A 61 -1.56 -6.39 11.29
C PRO A 61 -1.34 -7.07 9.94
N ASN A 62 -1.13 -8.39 9.95
CA ASN A 62 -1.16 -9.18 8.72
C ASN A 62 -2.59 -9.20 8.14
N ILE A 63 -2.69 -9.12 6.82
CA ILE A 63 -3.96 -9.17 6.11
C ILE A 63 -3.96 -10.46 5.27
N ILE A 64 -4.92 -11.35 5.53
CA ILE A 64 -5.11 -12.58 4.76
C ILE A 64 -6.51 -12.54 4.15
N LEU A 65 -6.57 -12.57 2.82
CA LEU A 65 -7.81 -12.60 2.06
C LEU A 65 -7.97 -13.97 1.41
N ILE A 66 -8.98 -14.73 1.84
CA ILE A 66 -9.32 -16.04 1.28
C ILE A 66 -10.53 -15.85 0.37
N VAL A 67 -10.35 -16.13 -0.93
CA VAL A 67 -11.40 -15.99 -1.94
C VAL A 67 -11.65 -17.35 -2.57
N ALA A 68 -12.79 -17.95 -2.25
CA ALA A 68 -13.23 -19.18 -2.91
C ALA A 68 -13.75 -18.87 -4.33
N ASP A 69 -13.69 -19.86 -5.21
CA ASP A 69 -14.20 -19.80 -6.58
C ASP A 69 -15.47 -20.67 -6.65
N ASP A 70 -16.57 -20.12 -7.16
CA ASP A 70 -17.87 -20.78 -7.29
C ASP A 70 -18.46 -21.41 -6.01
N LEU A 71 -18.09 -20.89 -4.83
CA LEU A 71 -18.68 -21.29 -3.56
C LEU A 71 -20.11 -20.74 -3.41
N GLY A 72 -21.09 -21.63 -3.31
CA GLY A 72 -22.48 -21.30 -3.08
C GLY A 72 -22.76 -20.74 -1.69
N TYR A 73 -23.83 -19.94 -1.57
CA TYR A 73 -24.20 -19.32 -0.29
C TYR A 73 -24.45 -20.35 0.82
N ASN A 74 -25.03 -21.49 0.46
CA ASN A 74 -25.36 -22.57 1.40
C ASN A 74 -24.30 -23.69 1.40
N ASP A 75 -23.04 -23.42 1.04
CA ASP A 75 -22.02 -24.48 0.98
C ASP A 75 -21.20 -24.62 2.27
N LEU A 76 -21.46 -23.80 3.28
CA LEU A 76 -20.77 -23.81 4.57
C LEU A 76 -21.70 -24.22 5.70
N GLY A 77 -21.16 -24.92 6.70
CA GLY A 77 -21.87 -25.23 7.95
C GLY A 77 -22.36 -23.96 8.64
N ALA A 78 -21.52 -22.92 8.69
CA ALA A 78 -21.86 -21.60 9.21
C ALA A 78 -23.01 -20.87 8.46
N CYS A 79 -23.35 -21.34 7.25
CA CYS A 79 -24.49 -20.85 6.47
C CYS A 79 -25.75 -21.72 6.61
N GLY A 80 -25.70 -22.80 7.41
CA GLY A 80 -26.83 -23.68 7.68
C GLY A 80 -26.77 -25.05 6.99
N ASN A 81 -25.72 -25.32 6.21
CA ASN A 81 -25.53 -26.62 5.57
C ASN A 81 -25.19 -27.70 6.62
N ARG A 82 -25.78 -28.89 6.50
CA ARG A 82 -25.50 -30.05 7.38
C ARG A 82 -24.83 -31.21 6.66
N GLU A 83 -24.72 -31.15 5.35
CA GLU A 83 -24.12 -32.19 4.50
C GLU A 83 -22.64 -31.89 4.23
N ILE A 84 -22.30 -30.63 3.94
CA ILE A 84 -20.92 -30.21 3.67
C ILE A 84 -20.22 -29.88 5.00
N ILE A 85 -19.08 -30.54 5.24
CA ILE A 85 -18.33 -30.47 6.50
C ILE A 85 -17.19 -29.45 6.38
N THR A 86 -17.35 -28.26 6.99
CA THR A 86 -16.39 -27.13 6.89
C THR A 86 -15.83 -26.63 8.23
N PRO A 87 -15.27 -27.50 9.10
CA PRO A 87 -15.02 -27.20 10.51
C PRO A 87 -14.07 -26.01 10.73
N ASN A 88 -13.07 -25.81 9.86
CA ASN A 88 -12.14 -24.69 9.98
C ASN A 88 -12.78 -23.34 9.62
N LEU A 89 -13.65 -23.32 8.60
CA LEU A 89 -14.37 -22.11 8.20
C LEU A 89 -15.50 -21.81 9.18
N ASP A 90 -16.16 -22.84 9.70
CA ASP A 90 -17.20 -22.69 10.73
C ASP A 90 -16.61 -22.11 12.01
N ARG A 91 -15.42 -22.58 12.42
CA ARG A 91 -14.69 -22.00 13.54
C ARG A 91 -14.32 -20.54 13.28
N LEU A 92 -13.81 -20.20 12.09
CA LEU A 92 -13.50 -18.81 11.73
C LEU A 92 -14.75 -17.91 11.81
N ALA A 93 -15.91 -18.41 11.38
CA ALA A 93 -17.17 -17.68 11.46
C ALA A 93 -17.66 -17.49 12.90
N ASN A 94 -17.46 -18.48 13.77
CA ASN A 94 -17.85 -18.44 15.19
C ASN A 94 -16.92 -17.55 16.03
N ASP A 95 -15.62 -17.53 15.70
CA ASP A 95 -14.61 -16.73 16.40
C ASP A 95 -14.55 -15.27 15.90
N GLY A 96 -15.34 -14.93 14.87
CA GLY A 96 -15.25 -13.68 14.14
C GLY A 96 -16.60 -13.01 13.87
N VAL A 97 -16.61 -12.20 12.80
CA VAL A 97 -17.81 -11.52 12.32
C VAL A 97 -18.23 -12.13 10.99
N ARG A 98 -19.50 -12.54 10.91
CA ARG A 98 -20.12 -13.06 9.69
C ARG A 98 -21.15 -12.08 9.14
N PHE A 99 -21.08 -11.86 7.84
CA PHE A 99 -22.07 -11.07 7.10
C PHE A 99 -23.10 -12.01 6.46
N SER A 100 -24.38 -11.89 6.83
CA SER A 100 -25.47 -12.62 6.16
C SER A 100 -25.85 -12.00 4.81
N ASN A 101 -25.49 -10.73 4.60
CA ASN A 101 -25.76 -9.95 3.41
C ASN A 101 -24.44 -9.36 2.88
N PHE A 102 -23.65 -10.18 2.19
CA PHE A 102 -22.39 -9.78 1.55
C PHE A 102 -22.47 -10.05 0.05
N TYR A 103 -22.14 -9.05 -0.76
CA TYR A 103 -22.34 -9.10 -2.20
C TYR A 103 -21.03 -8.77 -2.92
N VAL A 104 -20.74 -9.55 -3.95
CA VAL A 104 -19.76 -9.19 -4.98
C VAL A 104 -20.40 -8.25 -6.01
N THR A 105 -19.58 -7.50 -6.75
CA THR A 105 -20.07 -6.53 -7.74
C THR A 105 -20.56 -7.17 -9.05
N CYS A 106 -20.26 -8.45 -9.25
CA CYS A 106 -20.64 -9.20 -10.44
C CYS A 106 -20.73 -10.69 -10.14
N SER A 107 -21.63 -11.39 -10.84
CA SER A 107 -21.89 -12.83 -10.66
C SER A 107 -20.87 -13.75 -11.36
N VAL A 108 -19.79 -13.20 -11.91
CA VAL A 108 -18.75 -13.95 -12.62
C VAL A 108 -17.33 -13.55 -12.17
N CYS A 109 -16.37 -14.45 -12.39
CA CYS A 109 -15.03 -14.42 -11.81
C CYS A 109 -14.21 -13.16 -12.15
N THR A 110 -13.83 -12.96 -13.43
CA THR A 110 -12.97 -11.83 -13.88
C THR A 110 -13.49 -10.47 -13.42
N PRO A 111 -14.78 -10.11 -13.61
CA PRO A 111 -15.31 -8.83 -13.14
C PRO A 111 -15.27 -8.65 -11.62
N SER A 112 -15.68 -9.69 -10.88
CA SER A 112 -15.68 -9.70 -9.41
C SER A 112 -14.27 -9.51 -8.83
N ARG A 113 -13.28 -10.24 -9.38
CA ARG A 113 -11.86 -10.13 -8.99
C ARG A 113 -11.29 -8.75 -9.32
N GLY A 114 -11.64 -8.20 -10.48
CA GLY A 114 -11.25 -6.84 -10.86
C GLY A 114 -11.75 -5.82 -9.83
N SER A 115 -13.02 -5.93 -9.43
CA SER A 115 -13.58 -5.07 -8.38
C SER A 115 -12.95 -5.27 -7.02
N LEU A 116 -12.66 -6.51 -6.63
CA LEU A 116 -12.02 -6.81 -5.37
C LEU A 116 -10.64 -6.14 -5.25
N LEU A 117 -9.85 -6.14 -6.33
CA LEU A 117 -8.50 -5.59 -6.31
C LEU A 117 -8.47 -4.07 -6.41
N THR A 118 -9.45 -3.47 -7.09
CA THR A 118 -9.48 -2.03 -7.39
C THR A 118 -10.41 -1.23 -6.49
N GLY A 119 -11.35 -1.89 -5.79
CA GLY A 119 -12.44 -1.22 -5.07
C GLY A 119 -13.44 -0.51 -6.00
N ARG A 120 -13.43 -0.79 -7.30
CA ARG A 120 -14.24 -0.13 -8.33
C ARG A 120 -15.19 -1.11 -8.99
N TYR A 121 -16.38 -0.65 -9.37
CA TYR A 121 -17.31 -1.47 -10.13
C TYR A 121 -16.71 -1.92 -11.48
N PRO A 122 -17.11 -3.08 -12.04
CA PRO A 122 -16.57 -3.58 -13.30
C PRO A 122 -16.64 -2.58 -14.46
N GLN A 123 -17.71 -1.78 -14.48
CA GLN A 123 -17.93 -0.73 -15.48
C GLN A 123 -16.91 0.42 -15.38
N GLN A 124 -16.18 0.51 -14.27
CA GLN A 124 -15.21 1.57 -13.99
C GLN A 124 -13.76 1.10 -14.10
N ASN A 125 -13.49 -0.21 -13.94
CA ASN A 125 -12.15 -0.79 -14.03
C ASN A 125 -11.88 -1.58 -15.34
N GLY A 126 -12.90 -1.72 -16.20
CA GLY A 126 -12.78 -2.30 -17.53
C GLY A 126 -12.95 -3.81 -17.60
N THR A 127 -13.27 -4.51 -16.50
CA THR A 127 -13.53 -5.96 -16.48
C THR A 127 -15.01 -6.27 -16.70
N TYR A 128 -15.57 -5.92 -17.86
CA TYR A 128 -17.02 -6.07 -18.12
C TYR A 128 -17.51 -7.52 -18.20
N GLU A 129 -16.66 -8.43 -18.66
CA GLU A 129 -17.00 -9.81 -18.97
C GLU A 129 -15.81 -10.72 -18.60
N LEU A 130 -16.01 -12.04 -18.65
CA LEU A 130 -14.94 -13.01 -18.50
C LEU A 130 -13.90 -12.88 -19.63
N PHE A 131 -12.61 -12.89 -19.29
CA PHE A 131 -11.52 -12.97 -20.26
C PHE A 131 -11.33 -14.42 -20.71
N ARG A 132 -12.31 -14.97 -21.46
CA ARG A 132 -12.32 -16.38 -21.89
C ARG A 132 -12.77 -16.58 -23.33
N ASN A 133 -12.53 -17.78 -23.84
CA ASN A 133 -12.99 -18.22 -25.15
C ASN A 133 -14.40 -18.80 -25.09
N ASN A 134 -15.41 -18.00 -25.45
CA ASN A 134 -16.82 -18.39 -25.33
C ASN A 134 -17.29 -19.40 -26.40
N ARG A 135 -16.65 -19.47 -27.58
CA ARG A 135 -17.10 -20.35 -28.68
C ARG A 135 -16.91 -21.83 -28.39
N ILE A 136 -16.11 -22.18 -27.37
CA ILE A 136 -15.97 -23.56 -26.88
C ILE A 136 -17.34 -24.12 -26.47
N ASN A 137 -18.23 -23.27 -25.92
CA ASN A 137 -19.58 -23.67 -25.52
C ASN A 137 -20.44 -24.13 -26.71
N ASP A 138 -20.07 -23.70 -27.92
CA ASP A 138 -20.75 -24.04 -29.17
C ASP A 138 -20.04 -25.19 -29.92
N GLY A 139 -19.06 -25.84 -29.27
CA GLY A 139 -18.26 -26.92 -29.85
C GLY A 139 -17.12 -26.45 -30.76
N HIS A 140 -16.80 -25.15 -30.80
CA HIS A 140 -15.69 -24.63 -31.59
C HIS A 140 -14.35 -25.05 -31.01
N VAL A 141 -13.49 -25.62 -31.84
CA VAL A 141 -12.10 -25.97 -31.50
C VAL A 141 -11.18 -24.88 -32.03
N TYR A 142 -10.44 -24.25 -31.13
CA TYR A 142 -9.51 -23.18 -31.48
C TYR A 142 -8.24 -23.79 -32.06
N GLY A 143 -7.84 -23.37 -33.26
CA GLY A 143 -6.51 -23.68 -33.79
C GLY A 143 -5.43 -22.87 -33.06
N ASP A 144 -4.17 -23.33 -33.07
CA ASP A 144 -3.05 -22.70 -32.36
C ASP A 144 -2.96 -21.18 -32.55
N TYR A 145 -3.11 -20.71 -33.80
CA TYR A 145 -3.04 -19.28 -34.11
C TYR A 145 -4.25 -18.50 -33.58
N GLU A 146 -5.45 -19.06 -33.72
CA GLU A 146 -6.68 -18.46 -33.22
C GLU A 146 -6.65 -18.39 -31.69
N TYR A 147 -6.21 -19.46 -31.02
CA TYR A 147 -6.07 -19.49 -29.57
C TYR A 147 -5.09 -18.42 -29.07
N ARG A 148 -3.91 -18.30 -29.68
CA ARG A 148 -2.89 -17.30 -29.29
C ARG A 148 -3.33 -15.85 -29.46
N THR A 149 -4.33 -15.60 -30.31
CA THR A 149 -4.90 -14.26 -30.57
C THR A 149 -6.30 -14.10 -29.98
N SER A 150 -6.78 -15.10 -29.25
CA SER A 150 -8.12 -15.14 -28.69
C SER A 150 -8.31 -14.18 -27.50
N PRO A 151 -9.56 -13.79 -27.18
CA PRO A 151 -9.86 -12.95 -26.02
C PRO A 151 -9.22 -13.43 -24.72
N GLU A 152 -9.21 -14.75 -24.49
CA GLU A 152 -8.57 -15.36 -23.32
C GLU A 152 -7.07 -15.05 -23.19
N MET A 153 -6.38 -14.92 -24.32
CA MET A 153 -4.93 -14.70 -24.35
C MET A 153 -4.56 -13.22 -24.38
N ILE A 154 -5.38 -12.37 -25.02
CA ILE A 154 -5.02 -10.97 -25.29
C ILE A 154 -5.66 -9.96 -24.34
N LEU A 155 -6.82 -10.29 -23.77
CA LEU A 155 -7.51 -9.41 -22.82
C LEU A 155 -6.86 -9.47 -21.44
N GLY A 156 -7.12 -8.44 -20.66
CA GLY A 156 -6.61 -8.28 -19.31
C GLY A 156 -7.10 -6.97 -18.73
N MET A 157 -6.97 -6.83 -17.42
CA MET A 157 -7.43 -5.64 -16.72
C MET A 157 -6.60 -4.42 -17.11
N ASP A 158 -7.24 -3.26 -17.17
CA ASP A 158 -6.58 -2.00 -17.55
C ASP A 158 -5.35 -1.74 -16.68
N VAL A 159 -4.21 -1.51 -17.33
CA VAL A 159 -2.95 -1.33 -16.62
C VAL A 159 -2.90 -0.04 -15.80
N ARG A 160 -3.80 0.91 -16.08
CA ARG A 160 -3.94 2.18 -15.35
C ARG A 160 -4.62 2.04 -13.99
N GLU A 161 -5.35 0.94 -13.78
CA GLU A 161 -6.00 0.68 -12.51
C GLU A 161 -4.96 0.42 -11.41
N VAL A 162 -5.24 0.93 -10.21
CA VAL A 162 -4.39 0.75 -9.03
C VAL A 162 -5.00 -0.36 -8.18
N HIS A 163 -4.22 -1.38 -7.88
CA HIS A 163 -4.67 -2.46 -7.01
C HIS A 163 -4.30 -2.18 -5.56
N PHE A 164 -5.12 -2.65 -4.62
CA PHE A 164 -4.85 -2.47 -3.19
C PHE A 164 -3.46 -3.00 -2.74
N PRO A 165 -2.86 -4.07 -3.32
CA PRO A 165 -1.49 -4.47 -2.97
C PRO A 165 -0.45 -3.37 -3.25
N GLN A 166 -0.61 -2.57 -4.31
CA GLN A 166 0.28 -1.44 -4.58
C GLN A 166 0.18 -0.38 -3.47
N LEU A 167 -1.01 -0.17 -2.92
CA LEU A 167 -1.24 0.73 -1.78
C LEU A 167 -0.66 0.15 -0.49
N LEU A 168 -0.87 -1.15 -0.24
CA LEU A 168 -0.29 -1.84 0.92
C LEU A 168 1.24 -1.83 0.88
N GLN A 169 1.85 -1.95 -0.30
CA GLN A 169 3.30 -1.87 -0.45
C GLN A 169 3.84 -0.50 0.00
N GLN A 170 3.13 0.60 -0.30
CA GLN A 170 3.49 1.94 0.19
C GLN A 170 3.41 2.05 1.72
N ALA A 171 2.53 1.27 2.35
CA ALA A 171 2.41 1.17 3.80
C ALA A 171 3.43 0.19 4.42
N GLY A 172 4.32 -0.42 3.64
CA GLY A 172 5.38 -1.32 4.11
C GLY A 172 5.01 -2.80 4.16
N TYR A 173 3.88 -3.20 3.58
CA TYR A 173 3.50 -4.60 3.47
C TYR A 173 4.32 -5.35 2.42
N LYS A 174 4.43 -6.67 2.62
CA LYS A 174 4.84 -7.64 1.60
C LYS A 174 3.61 -8.40 1.13
N ASN A 175 3.41 -8.47 -0.18
CA ASN A 175 2.18 -8.96 -0.78
C ASN A 175 2.44 -10.27 -1.53
N GLY A 176 1.66 -11.31 -1.25
CA GLY A 176 1.65 -12.56 -2.00
C GLY A 176 0.25 -12.89 -2.50
N ILE A 177 0.16 -13.52 -3.67
CA ILE A 177 -1.07 -14.11 -4.21
C ILE A 177 -0.84 -15.56 -4.61
N PHE A 178 -1.80 -16.42 -4.28
CA PHE A 178 -1.71 -17.86 -4.48
C PHE A 178 -3.00 -18.38 -5.12
N GLY A 179 -2.88 -19.14 -6.21
CA GLY A 179 -4.02 -19.69 -6.95
C GLY A 179 -4.44 -18.85 -8.17
N LYS A 180 -5.75 -18.70 -8.37
CA LYS A 180 -6.35 -18.10 -9.57
C LYS A 180 -6.16 -16.58 -9.61
N TRP A 181 -5.56 -16.09 -10.70
CA TRP A 181 -5.46 -14.65 -10.98
C TRP A 181 -6.63 -14.13 -11.82
N ASP A 182 -6.87 -14.70 -13.00
CA ASP A 182 -8.03 -14.41 -13.85
C ASP A 182 -8.21 -12.93 -14.23
N LEU A 183 -7.11 -12.21 -14.47
CA LEU A 183 -7.13 -10.80 -14.91
C LEU A 183 -6.18 -10.51 -16.07
N GLY A 184 -5.88 -11.55 -16.86
CA GLY A 184 -5.09 -11.48 -18.08
C GLY A 184 -3.79 -12.30 -18.02
N GLN A 185 -3.34 -12.76 -19.18
CA GLN A 185 -2.21 -13.69 -19.29
C GLN A 185 -0.91 -13.06 -19.78
N LEU A 186 -1.00 -11.93 -20.49
CA LEU A 186 0.18 -11.21 -20.95
C LEU A 186 0.95 -10.64 -19.76
N LYS A 187 2.28 -10.62 -19.86
CA LYS A 187 3.20 -10.21 -18.78
C LYS A 187 2.75 -8.92 -18.05
N ARG A 188 2.29 -7.91 -18.78
CA ARG A 188 1.83 -6.63 -18.20
C ARG A 188 0.64 -6.75 -17.24
N PHE A 189 -0.12 -7.83 -17.32
CA PHE A 189 -1.30 -8.09 -16.50
C PHE A 189 -1.02 -9.04 -15.33
N LEU A 190 0.12 -9.73 -15.29
CA LEU A 190 0.40 -10.76 -14.28
C LEU A 190 0.65 -10.15 -12.88
N PRO A 191 0.36 -10.87 -11.78
CA PRO A 191 0.40 -10.30 -10.42
C PRO A 191 1.67 -9.55 -10.05
N LEU A 192 2.83 -10.05 -10.49
CA LEU A 192 4.13 -9.44 -10.20
C LEU A 192 4.33 -8.05 -10.85
N GLN A 193 3.59 -7.76 -11.92
CA GLN A 193 3.54 -6.44 -12.55
C GLN A 193 2.47 -5.53 -11.92
N ARG A 194 1.72 -6.05 -10.95
CA ARG A 194 0.46 -5.49 -10.47
C ARG A 194 0.41 -5.33 -8.94
N GLY A 195 1.58 -5.20 -8.30
CA GLY A 195 1.72 -4.87 -6.87
C GLY A 195 1.98 -6.06 -5.93
N PHE A 196 2.08 -7.28 -6.46
CA PHE A 196 2.46 -8.44 -5.68
C PHE A 196 3.96 -8.72 -5.75
N ASP A 197 4.56 -9.08 -4.62
CA ASP A 197 5.96 -9.48 -4.52
C ASP A 197 6.14 -10.99 -4.79
N GLN A 198 5.11 -11.79 -4.54
CA GLN A 198 5.09 -13.24 -4.75
C GLN A 198 3.83 -13.70 -5.47
N TYR A 199 4.00 -14.67 -6.36
CA TYR A 199 2.90 -15.29 -7.09
C TYR A 199 3.19 -16.76 -7.34
N TYR A 200 2.22 -17.61 -6.99
CA TYR A 200 2.21 -19.02 -7.36
C TYR A 200 0.79 -19.42 -7.74
N GLY A 201 0.56 -19.79 -9.00
CA GLY A 201 -0.77 -20.11 -9.49
C GLY A 201 -0.89 -19.98 -11.00
N PHE A 202 -2.10 -19.67 -11.47
CA PHE A 202 -2.45 -19.63 -12.89
C PHE A 202 -3.26 -18.38 -13.25
N SER A 203 -3.07 -17.89 -14.48
CA SER A 203 -3.64 -16.63 -14.98
C SER A 203 -4.95 -16.76 -15.74
N ASN A 204 -5.29 -17.97 -16.17
CA ASN A 204 -6.52 -18.26 -16.90
C ASN A 204 -7.74 -18.39 -15.95
N THR A 205 -8.89 -18.72 -16.53
CA THR A 205 -10.17 -18.81 -15.80
C THR A 205 -10.32 -20.08 -14.95
N GLY A 206 -9.49 -21.10 -15.15
CA GLY A 206 -9.58 -22.37 -14.42
C GLY A 206 -8.65 -23.43 -15.00
N ILE A 207 -8.14 -24.30 -14.14
CA ILE A 207 -7.27 -25.43 -14.51
C ILE A 207 -7.73 -26.69 -13.80
N ASP A 208 -7.36 -27.84 -14.36
CA ASP A 208 -7.53 -29.13 -13.70
C ASP A 208 -6.69 -29.26 -12.44
N TYR A 209 -7.26 -29.83 -11.37
CA TYR A 209 -6.61 -29.96 -10.07
C TYR A 209 -5.44 -30.94 -10.06
N TYR A 210 -5.39 -31.89 -10.99
CA TYR A 210 -4.35 -32.93 -11.04
C TYR A 210 -3.30 -32.61 -12.11
N THR A 211 -3.74 -32.32 -13.34
CA THR A 211 -2.81 -32.07 -14.45
C THR A 211 -2.28 -30.64 -14.43
N HIS A 212 -2.97 -29.72 -13.75
CA HIS A 212 -2.70 -28.28 -13.78
C HIS A 212 -2.78 -27.68 -15.20
N GLU A 213 -3.52 -28.34 -16.09
CA GLU A 213 -3.75 -27.88 -17.46
C GLU A 213 -5.05 -27.11 -17.57
N ARG A 214 -5.11 -26.19 -18.54
CA ARG A 214 -6.31 -25.43 -18.84
C ARG A 214 -7.38 -26.37 -19.42
N TYR A 215 -8.61 -26.27 -18.93
CA TYR A 215 -9.73 -27.02 -19.50
C TYR A 215 -10.04 -26.57 -20.93
N TYR A 216 -10.43 -27.51 -21.81
CA TYR A 216 -10.98 -27.23 -23.15
C TYR A 216 -10.08 -26.35 -24.04
N VAL A 217 -8.77 -26.65 -24.07
CA VAL A 217 -7.83 -26.04 -25.02
C VAL A 217 -8.03 -26.62 -26.42
#